data_AF-A0A671LYZ5-F1
#
_entry.id   AF-A0A671LYZ5-F1
#
_cell.length_a   1.000
_cell.length_b   1.000
_cell.length_c   1.000
_cell.angle_alpha   90.00
_cell.angle_beta   90.00
_cell.angle_gamma   90.00
#
_symmetry.space_group_name_H-M   'P 1'
#
loop_
_entity.id
_entity.type
_entity.pdbx_description
1 polymer ?
#
loop_
_entity_poly.entity_id
_entity_poly.type
_entity_poly.pdbx_seq_one_letter_code
_entity_poly.pdbx_strand_id
1 'polypeptide(L)'
;MMVSVKELLVNSLKDLVKDDLKQFQWYLNHCQMSNSEMENADVLDTVDKTVAHFGPEEAVKITVDILRKIKQNLLAEHLENEHKEGNIKMTLITFKCILFYLIF
;
A
#
# COMPACT_ATOMS: atom_id res chain seq x y z
N MET A 1 12.85 8.68 -8.43
CA MET A 1 12.96 7.63 -7.40
C MET A 1 11.79 6.71 -7.59
N MET A 2 12.02 5.40 -7.75
CA MET A 2 10.92 4.43 -7.66
C MET A 2 10.65 4.24 -6.16
N VAL A 3 9.50 4.73 -5.70
CA VAL A 3 9.06 4.48 -4.33
C VAL A 3 8.63 3.02 -4.27
N SER A 4 9.18 2.26 -3.31
CA SER A 4 8.75 0.88 -3.13
C SER A 4 7.30 0.84 -2.62
N VAL A 5 6.55 -0.23 -2.92
CA VAL A 5 5.18 -0.40 -2.42
C VAL A 5 5.14 -0.27 -0.89
N LYS A 6 6.15 -0.78 -0.19
CA LYS A 6 6.27 -0.64 1.26
C LYS A 6 6.39 0.83 1.69
N GLU A 7 7.28 1.61 1.09
CA GLU A 7 7.44 3.04 1.42
C GLU A 7 6.16 3.83 1.15
N LEU A 8 5.49 3.51 0.04
CA LEU A 8 4.26 4.17 -0.37
C LEU A 8 3.13 3.91 0.66
N LEU A 9 2.95 2.66 1.09
CA LEU A 9 2.02 2.30 2.17
C LEU A 9 2.40 2.93 3.52
N VAL A 10 3.68 2.93 3.88
CA VAL A 10 4.16 3.54 5.12
C VAL A 10 3.85 5.04 5.15
N ASN A 11 4.07 5.76 4.05
CA ASN A 11 3.77 7.18 3.99
C ASN A 11 2.27 7.43 4.15
N SER A 12 1.43 6.69 3.44
CA SER A 12 -0.04 6.83 3.56
C SER A 12 -0.56 6.51 4.97
N LEU A 13 -0.01 5.51 5.65
CA LEU A 13 -0.44 5.14 7.00
C LEU A 13 0.15 6.03 8.09
N LYS A 14 1.31 6.67 7.86
CA LYS A 14 1.88 7.66 8.78
C LYS A 14 1.04 8.94 8.87
N ASP A 15 0.32 9.27 7.80
CA ASP A 15 -0.57 10.44 7.76
C ASP A 15 -1.90 10.19 8.50
N LEU A 16 -2.15 8.95 8.96
CA LEU A 16 -3.30 8.62 9.80
C LEU A 16 -3.08 9.06 11.26
N VAL A 17 -4.13 9.61 11.86
CA VAL A 17 -4.15 9.82 13.32
C VAL A 17 -4.25 8.48 14.05
N LYS A 18 -3.82 8.46 15.32
CA LYS A 18 -3.73 7.22 16.13
C LYS A 18 -5.03 6.42 16.18
N ASP A 19 -6.18 7.08 16.24
CA ASP A 19 -7.49 6.39 16.32
C ASP A 19 -7.92 5.80 14.97
N ASP A 20 -7.56 6.44 13.86
CA ASP A 20 -7.79 5.92 12.51
C ASP A 20 -6.86 4.76 12.20
N LEU A 21 -5.61 4.82 12.65
CA LEU A 21 -4.67 3.70 12.58
C LEU A 21 -5.19 2.48 13.35
N LYS A 22 -5.75 2.68 14.56
CA LYS A 22 -6.38 1.58 15.30
C LYS A 22 -7.56 0.97 14.55
N GLN A 23 -8.43 1.78 13.94
CA GLN A 23 -9.53 1.27 13.13
C GLN A 23 -9.03 0.53 11.89
N PHE A 24 -7.99 1.05 11.22
CA PHE A 24 -7.33 0.38 10.11
C PHE A 24 -6.83 -1.01 10.52
N GLN A 25 -6.09 -1.07 11.62
CA GLN A 25 -5.56 -2.32 12.18
C GLN A 25 -6.67 -3.29 12.60
N TRP A 26 -7.77 -2.77 13.14
CA TRP A 26 -8.94 -3.57 13.48
C TRP A 26 -9.57 -4.21 12.23
N TYR A 27 -9.76 -3.45 11.14
CA TYR A 27 -10.27 -4.00 9.88
C TYR A 27 -9.31 -5.01 9.26
N LEU A 28 -8.01 -4.78 9.32
CA LEU A 28 -7.02 -5.71 8.79
C LEU A 28 -7.00 -7.03 9.59
N ASN A 29 -7.05 -6.97 10.92
CA ASN A 29 -7.22 -8.14 11.79
C ASN A 29 -8.52 -8.89 11.47
N HIS A 30 -9.64 -8.18 11.41
CA HIS A 30 -10.95 -8.78 11.18
C HIS A 30 -11.05 -9.47 9.81
N CYS A 31 -10.30 -8.99 8.81
CA CYS A 31 -10.27 -9.61 7.49
C CYS A 31 -9.47 -10.91 7.43
N GLN A 32 -8.35 -11.06 8.17
CA GLN A 32 -7.42 -12.15 7.83
C GLN A 32 -6.33 -12.56 8.85
N MET A 33 -6.20 -11.90 10.01
CA MET A 33 -5.14 -12.22 10.98
C MET A 33 -5.76 -12.61 12.32
N SER A 34 -5.17 -13.58 13.02
CA SER A 34 -5.68 -13.96 14.35
C SER A 34 -5.65 -12.73 15.28
N ASN A 35 -6.73 -12.52 16.05
CA ASN A 35 -7.02 -11.29 16.80
C ASN A 35 -5.85 -10.73 17.66
N SER A 36 -4.84 -11.53 17.96
CA SER A 36 -3.70 -11.15 18.82
C SER A 36 -2.52 -10.50 18.09
N GLU A 37 -2.46 -10.49 16.76
CA GLU A 37 -1.21 -10.15 16.04
C GLU A 37 -1.00 -8.66 15.77
N MET A 38 -2.03 -7.82 15.81
CA MET A 38 -1.90 -6.37 15.58
C MET A 38 -2.23 -5.50 16.79
N GLU A 39 -2.57 -6.11 17.93
CA GLU A 39 -2.66 -5.38 19.19
C GLU A 39 -1.24 -4.89 19.55
N ASN A 40 -0.98 -3.59 19.37
CA ASN A 40 0.32 -2.91 19.50
C ASN A 40 1.25 -2.91 18.27
N ALA A 41 0.80 -3.34 17.10
CA ALA A 41 1.63 -3.18 15.89
C ALA A 41 1.83 -1.69 15.59
N ASP A 42 3.05 -1.29 15.21
CA ASP A 42 3.29 0.04 14.68
C ASP A 42 2.94 0.11 13.18
N VAL A 43 3.14 1.28 12.55
CA VAL A 43 2.86 1.46 11.13
C VAL A 43 3.73 0.54 10.26
N LEU A 44 5.00 0.33 10.62
CA LEU A 44 5.94 -0.49 9.85
C LEU A 44 5.56 -1.97 9.97
N ASP A 45 5.27 -2.43 11.18
CA ASP A 45 4.81 -3.79 11.46
C ASP A 45 3.53 -4.10 10.68
N THR A 46 2.62 -3.12 10.61
CA THR A 46 1.36 -3.24 9.87
C THR A 46 1.61 -3.39 8.37
N VAL A 47 2.48 -2.55 7.78
CA VAL A 47 2.81 -2.65 6.35
C VAL A 47 3.55 -3.93 6.04
N ASP A 48 4.53 -4.32 6.85
CA ASP A 48 5.32 -5.52 6.61
C ASP A 48 4.45 -6.78 6.67
N LYS A 49 3.54 -6.87 7.64
CA LYS A 49 2.58 -7.98 7.72
C LYS A 49 1.62 -8.00 6.54
N THR A 50 1.09 -6.84 6.13
CA THR A 50 0.18 -6.74 4.98
C THR A 50 0.87 -7.18 3.70
N VAL A 51 2.07 -6.67 3.43
CA VAL A 51 2.82 -6.99 2.22
C VAL A 51 3.32 -8.43 2.23
N ALA A 52 3.72 -8.97 3.40
CA ALA A 52 4.14 -10.36 3.51
C ALA A 52 2.98 -11.34 3.29
N HIS A 53 1.77 -11.00 3.73
CA HIS A 53 0.61 -11.88 3.64
C HIS A 53 -0.07 -11.85 2.27
N PHE A 54 -0.23 -10.66 1.67
CA PHE A 54 -0.98 -10.47 0.43
C PHE A 54 -0.11 -10.29 -0.81
N GLY A 55 1.18 -10.01 -0.62
CA GLY A 55 2.04 -9.53 -1.69
C GLY A 55 1.84 -8.04 -1.97
N PRO A 56 2.76 -7.41 -2.72
CA PRO A 56 2.80 -5.96 -2.89
C PRO A 56 1.57 -5.38 -3.59
N GLU A 57 1.13 -5.97 -4.70
CA GLU A 57 -0.04 -5.45 -5.46
C GLU A 57 -1.34 -5.52 -4.64
N GLU A 58 -1.58 -6.66 -3.97
CA GLU A 58 -2.85 -6.84 -3.27
C GLU A 58 -2.86 -6.13 -1.92
N ALA A 59 -1.68 -5.91 -1.31
CA ALA A 59 -1.52 -5.04 -0.16
C ALA A 59 -1.98 -3.60 -0.44
N VAL A 60 -1.71 -3.06 -1.64
CA VAL A 60 -2.20 -1.73 -2.03
C VAL A 60 -3.72 -1.71 -2.10
N LYS A 61 -4.33 -2.69 -2.78
CA LYS A 61 -5.80 -2.76 -2.91
C LYS A 61 -6.50 -2.85 -1.56
N ILE A 62 -6.03 -3.73 -0.67
CA ILE A 62 -6.59 -3.90 0.67
C ILE A 62 -6.44 -2.61 1.48
N THR A 63 -5.28 -1.96 1.40
CA THR A 63 -5.05 -0.69 2.11
C THR A 63 -6.01 0.40 1.64
N VAL A 64 -6.21 0.55 0.33
CA VAL A 64 -7.18 1.50 -0.25
C VAL A 64 -8.60 1.21 0.25
N ASP A 65 -9.02 -0.06 0.25
CA ASP A 65 -10.36 -0.45 0.68
C ASP A 65 -10.60 -0.18 2.18
N ILE A 66 -9.61 -0.44 3.02
CA ILE A 66 -9.70 -0.14 4.46
C ILE A 66 -9.71 1.37 4.70
N LEU A 67 -8.87 2.14 4.01
CA LEU A 67 -8.86 3.61 4.09
C LEU A 67 -10.25 4.19 3.74
N ARG A 68 -10.92 3.64 2.72
CA ARG A 68 -12.31 4.01 2.37
C ARG A 68 -13.31 3.66 3.47
N LYS A 69 -13.17 2.48 4.11
CA LYS A 69 -14.04 2.06 5.22
C LYS A 69 -13.93 2.99 6.44
N ILE A 70 -12.73 3.47 6.74
CA ILE A 70 -12.49 4.45 7.83
C ILE A 70 -12.69 5.91 7.40
N LYS A 71 -13.25 6.15 6.21
CA LYS A 71 -13.55 7.48 5.64
C LYS A 71 -12.32 8.34 5.32
N GLN A 72 -11.13 7.74 5.23
CA GLN A 72 -9.89 8.38 4.79
C GLN A 72 -9.79 8.37 3.26
N ASN A 73 -10.80 8.95 2.60
CA ASN A 73 -10.98 8.87 1.14
C ASN A 73 -9.88 9.60 0.36
N LEU A 74 -9.39 10.72 0.89
CA LEU A 74 -8.31 11.49 0.25
C LEU A 74 -7.00 10.70 0.22
N LEU A 75 -6.66 10.03 1.33
CA LEU A 75 -5.49 9.16 1.41
C LEU A 75 -5.65 7.94 0.49
N ALA A 76 -6.86 7.37 0.41
CA ALA A 76 -7.17 6.25 -0.47
C ALA A 76 -6.99 6.63 -1.96
N GLU A 77 -7.47 7.81 -2.36
CA GLU A 77 -7.34 8.31 -3.73
C GLU A 77 -5.88 8.63 -4.08
N HIS A 78 -5.14 9.27 -3.17
CA HIS A 78 -3.71 9.54 -3.36
C HIS A 78 -2.91 8.25 -3.53
N LEU A 79 -3.16 7.25 -2.67
CA LEU A 79 -2.55 5.93 -2.72
C LEU A 79 -2.82 5.22 -4.06
N GLU A 80 -4.07 5.25 -4.54
CA GLU A 80 -4.45 4.64 -5.81
C GLU A 80 -3.82 5.34 -7.03
N ASN A 81 -3.74 6.67 -6.99
CA ASN A 81 -3.14 7.47 -8.07
C ASN A 81 -1.63 7.27 -8.16
N GLU A 82 -0.92 7.29 -7.04
CA GLU A 82 0.53 7.04 -6.99
C GLU A 82 0.87 5.62 -7.48
N HIS A 83 0.05 4.62 -7.13
CA HIS A 83 0.24 3.25 -7.61
C HIS A 83 0.01 3.12 -9.11
N LYS A 84 -1.03 3.77 -9.65
CA LYS A 84 -1.31 3.80 -11.10
C LYS A 84 -0.21 4.53 -11.87
N GLU A 85 0.25 5.68 -11.38
CA GLU A 85 1.34 6.42 -12.00
C GLU A 85 2.66 5.64 -11.98
N GLY A 86 2.95 4.94 -10.89
CA GLY A 86 4.09 4.03 -10.79
C GLY A 86 4.05 2.93 -11.84
N ASN A 87 2.89 2.29 -12.02
CA ASN A 87 2.67 1.25 -13.03
C ASN A 87 2.79 1.76 -14.47
N ILE A 88 2.29 2.97 -14.76
CA ILE A 88 2.42 3.61 -16.07
C ILE A 88 3.89 3.96 -16.36
N LYS A 89 4.60 4.56 -15.39
CA LYS A 89 6.04 4.89 -15.51
C LYS A 89 6.88 3.62 -15.68
N MET A 90 6.62 2.55 -14.93
CA MET A 90 7.31 1.27 -15.05
C MET A 90 7.10 0.64 -16.44
N THR A 91 5.86 0.65 -16.94
CA THR A 91 5.52 0.15 -18.28
C THR A 91 6.26 0.95 -19.36
N LEU A 92 6.23 2.28 -19.29
CA LEU A 92 6.93 3.16 -20.24
C LEU A 92 8.46 2.98 -20.22
N ILE A 93 9.06 2.82 -19.04
CA ILE A 93 10.49 2.54 -18.90
C ILE A 93 10.82 1.16 -19.49
N THR A 94 10.01 0.15 -19.23
CA THR A 94 10.19 -1.21 -19.77
C THR A 94 10.08 -1.20 -21.29
N PHE A 95 9.07 -0.54 -21.86
CA PHE A 95 8.96 -0.36 -23.31
C PHE A 95 10.17 0.39 -23.89
N LYS A 96 10.66 1.43 -23.22
CA LYS A 96 11.85 2.19 -23.65
C LYS A 96 13.13 1.34 -23.60
N CYS A 97 13.31 0.53 -22.55
CA CYS A 97 14.43 -0.39 -22.42
C CYS A 97 14.39 -1.50 -23.47
N ILE A 98 13.22 -2.08 -23.75
CA ILE A 98 13.04 -3.11 -24.78
C ILE A 98 13.26 -2.51 -26.18
N LEU A 99 12.74 -1.31 -26.47
CA LEU A 99 13.01 -0.63 -27.73
C LEU A 99 14.50 -0.34 -27.93
N PHE A 100 15.22 0.05 -26.87
CA PHE A 100 16.66 0.29 -26.94
C PHE A 100 17.44 -0.99 -27.26
N TYR A 101 17.01 -2.14 -26.73
CA TYR A 101 17.64 -3.44 -26.95
C TYR A 101 17.32 -4.07 -28.33
N LEU A 102 16.28 -3.59 -29.01
CA LEU A 102 15.88 -4.07 -30.34
C LEU A 102 16.42 -3.19 -31.49
N ILE A 103 17.07 -2.07 -31.17
CA ILE A 103 17.62 -1.10 -32.14
C ILE A 103 19.17 -1.15 -32.20
N PHE A 104 19.81 -1.99 -31.38
CA PHE A 104 21.24 -2.35 -31.43
C PHE A 104 21.40 -3.85 -31.61
#